data_AF-A0B551-F1
#
_entry.id   AF-A0B551-F1
#
_cell.length_a   1.000
_cell.length_b   1.000
_cell.length_c   1.000
_cell.angle_alpha   90.00
_cell.angle_beta   90.00
_cell.angle_gamma   90.00
#
_symmetry.space_group_name_H-M   'P 1'
#
loop_
_entity.id
_entity.type
_entity.pdbx_description
1 polymer ?
#
loop_
_entity_poly.entity_id
_entity_poly.type
_entity_poly.pdbx_seq_one_letter_code
_entity_poly.pdbx_strand_id
1 'polypeptide(L)'
;MDYPDMDYRALGLVCGIEIHQQLDTRCKLFCSCPTVHREVEDSNFEFFRYLRPARSELGEIDRAALEETLVSRRFVYKSYNTTCLVEADEEPPRELNREALEIALVIARLLKMRIVDEIHTMRKTVIDGSNTSGFQRTAFIASSGSIDTSCGPVGIGILCLEEEAARIVEDRGDEVVYSLDRLGIPLVEIGTAPDIVSPQHAREVAQHIGMILRSTGRVKRGLGTIRQDVNVSIAGGARVEIKGVQELNLIERIVELEVIRQVRLLEIRDELRRRNARVCGDVVDATGLFSNTRSKVVAKALKSGGAVLATKLAGFKGIIGKEVQPGRRLGTELSDRAKRAGVGGIFHTDELPAYGITEEEVSSLRSLLSCEESDAVVMVAAPPERARKAIEAVIERAREAIAGVPEETRRALPDGTSEYMRPLPGSARMYPETDVPPVVVNKEMVERLRLPELVVERAERYQREYGLSPEQARIMAASSNYQLFEEIVRVYRVQPSLVVRSLESTPVELARDGVPVYRLSERHFMGCFDLLSQKRIAKEGIPALLKAMAENPDADPESAAEAAGLMSLGASEVERIIHEIVSAKVDLVRERGERAIGPLMGLAMEQLRGKADGAAVSALIKKEINAILGKAV
;
A
#
# COMPACT_ATOMS: atom_id res chain seq x y z
N MET A 1 8.72 5.58 23.15
CA MET A 1 8.48 6.95 23.67
C MET A 1 7.05 7.25 23.32
N ASP A 2 6.17 7.19 24.32
CA ASP A 2 4.78 7.60 24.14
C ASP A 2 4.77 9.12 24.10
N TYR A 3 4.35 9.67 22.96
CA TYR A 3 4.11 11.10 22.83
C TYR A 3 2.86 11.42 23.67
N PRO A 4 2.80 12.57 24.35
CA PRO A 4 1.63 12.93 25.15
C PRO A 4 0.38 12.90 24.28
N ASP A 5 -0.75 12.45 24.83
CA ASP A 5 -2.06 12.55 24.18
C ASP A 5 -2.28 14.00 23.73
N MET A 6 -2.25 14.23 22.42
CA MET A 6 -2.44 15.55 21.83
C MET A 6 -3.92 15.81 21.60
N ASP A 7 -4.39 16.99 21.99
CA ASP A 7 -5.70 17.47 21.60
C ASP A 7 -5.66 17.99 20.15
N TYR A 8 -5.92 17.09 19.20
CA TYR A 8 -5.91 17.40 17.77
C TYR A 8 -6.92 18.49 17.39
N ARG A 9 -8.03 18.61 18.14
CA ARG A 9 -9.02 19.66 17.90
C ARG A 9 -8.48 21.02 18.32
N ALA A 10 -7.83 21.11 19.47
CA ALA A 10 -7.16 22.34 19.92
C ALA A 10 -6.01 22.75 18.99
N LEU A 11 -5.30 21.77 18.41
CA LEU A 11 -4.28 22.00 17.39
C LEU A 11 -4.86 22.41 16.03
N GLY A 12 -6.18 22.34 15.83
CA GLY A 12 -6.82 22.64 14.56
C GLY A 12 -6.37 21.69 13.45
N LEU A 13 -6.22 20.40 13.76
CA LEU A 13 -5.89 19.37 12.78
C LEU A 13 -6.95 19.34 11.68
N VAL A 14 -6.47 19.45 10.45
CA VAL A 14 -7.24 19.28 9.23
C VAL A 14 -6.51 18.26 8.37
N CYS A 15 -7.18 17.16 8.06
CA CYS A 15 -6.62 16.04 7.31
C CYS A 15 -7.54 15.65 6.14
N GLY A 16 -6.93 15.23 5.04
CA GLY A 16 -7.61 14.65 3.88
C GLY A 16 -6.80 13.48 3.33
N ILE A 17 -7.48 12.52 2.71
CA ILE A 17 -6.86 11.33 2.13
C ILE A 17 -7.17 11.29 0.64
N GLU A 18 -6.16 10.94 -0.14
CA GLU A 18 -6.28 10.63 -1.56
C GLU A 18 -5.93 9.15 -1.75
N ILE A 19 -6.82 8.40 -2.40
CA ILE A 19 -6.68 6.96 -2.60
C ILE A 19 -6.61 6.68 -4.09
N HIS A 20 -5.52 6.06 -4.53
CA HIS A 20 -5.38 5.51 -5.87
C HIS A 20 -5.59 4.00 -5.83
N GLN A 21 -6.58 3.51 -6.57
CA GLN A 21 -6.90 2.07 -6.63
C GLN A 21 -6.95 1.58 -8.06
N GLN A 22 -6.16 0.54 -8.37
CA GLN A 22 -6.19 -0.10 -9.68
C GLN A 22 -7.48 -0.89 -9.86
N LEU A 23 -8.07 -0.76 -11.04
CA LEU A 23 -9.23 -1.52 -11.46
C LEU A 23 -8.81 -2.82 -12.14
N ASP A 24 -9.57 -3.88 -11.92
CA ASP A 24 -9.31 -5.20 -12.51
C ASP A 24 -10.09 -5.39 -13.80
N THR A 25 -9.74 -4.58 -14.80
CA THR A 25 -10.34 -4.62 -16.13
C THR A 25 -9.59 -5.58 -17.05
N ARG A 26 -10.26 -6.06 -18.10
CA ARG A 26 -9.64 -6.94 -19.10
C ARG A 26 -8.49 -6.27 -19.84
N CYS A 27 -8.63 -4.99 -20.17
CA CYS A 27 -7.63 -4.20 -20.89
C CYS A 27 -7.36 -2.85 -20.22
N LYS A 28 -6.25 -2.23 -20.61
CA LYS A 28 -5.80 -0.91 -20.16
C LYS A 28 -6.78 0.21 -20.52
N LEU A 29 -6.57 1.41 -19.96
CA LEU A 29 -7.54 2.50 -20.00
C LEU A 29 -7.74 3.09 -21.41
N PHE A 30 -6.66 3.19 -22.18
CA PHE A 30 -6.66 3.79 -23.52
C PHE A 30 -6.01 2.88 -24.58
N CYS A 31 -5.85 1.59 -24.31
CA CYS A 31 -5.39 0.60 -25.29
C CYS A 31 -5.94 -0.81 -25.00
N SER A 32 -5.77 -1.73 -25.94
CA SER A 32 -6.30 -3.10 -25.83
C SER A 32 -5.38 -4.06 -25.08
N CYS A 33 -4.24 -3.59 -24.55
CA CYS A 33 -3.29 -4.44 -23.83
C CYS A 33 -3.90 -4.94 -22.51
N PRO A 34 -3.55 -6.16 -22.07
CA PRO A 34 -4.03 -6.72 -20.80
C PRO A 34 -3.47 -5.96 -19.59
N THR A 35 -4.18 -6.03 -18.46
CA THR A 35 -3.76 -5.40 -17.18
C THR A 35 -2.92 -6.34 -16.30
N VAL A 36 -1.99 -7.08 -16.92
CA VAL A 36 -1.15 -8.08 -16.23
C VAL A 36 0.24 -7.51 -15.97
N HIS A 37 0.78 -7.82 -14.79
CA HIS A 37 2.18 -7.55 -14.48
C HIS A 37 3.10 -8.56 -15.16
N ARG A 38 4.28 -8.12 -15.56
CA ARG A 38 5.32 -8.94 -16.19
C ARG A 38 6.57 -8.97 -15.34
N GLU A 39 7.28 -10.09 -15.40
CA GLU A 39 8.64 -10.18 -14.88
C GLU A 39 9.58 -9.42 -15.81
N VAL A 40 10.56 -8.74 -15.25
CA VAL A 40 11.44 -7.81 -15.99
C VAL A 40 12.27 -8.55 -17.03
N GLU A 41 12.60 -9.81 -16.76
CA GLU A 41 13.37 -10.72 -17.60
C GLU A 41 12.61 -11.12 -18.88
N ASP A 42 11.28 -11.01 -18.87
CA ASP A 42 10.44 -11.29 -20.05
C ASP A 42 10.44 -10.15 -21.06
N SER A 43 11.09 -9.03 -20.74
CA SER A 43 11.20 -7.87 -21.64
C SER A 43 11.86 -8.29 -22.94
N ASN A 44 11.17 -8.11 -24.05
CA ASN A 44 11.64 -8.50 -25.38
C ASN A 44 12.06 -7.30 -26.25
N PHE A 45 11.82 -6.08 -25.78
CA PHE A 45 12.23 -4.84 -26.42
C PHE A 45 12.55 -3.76 -25.39
N GLU A 46 13.47 -2.86 -25.71
CA GLU A 46 13.87 -1.74 -24.86
C GLU A 46 14.15 -0.51 -25.71
N PHE A 47 13.73 0.67 -25.24
CA PHE A 47 14.01 1.96 -25.86
C PHE A 47 14.24 3.03 -24.81
N PHE A 48 14.75 4.20 -25.19
CA PHE A 48 15.00 5.30 -24.25
C PHE A 48 14.40 6.63 -24.74
N ARG A 49 14.08 7.52 -23.80
CA ARG A 49 13.59 8.88 -24.07
C ARG A 49 14.20 9.89 -23.11
N TYR A 50 14.11 11.16 -23.50
CA TYR A 50 14.37 12.31 -22.65
C TYR A 50 13.11 13.18 -22.65
N LEU A 51 12.52 13.39 -21.47
CA LEU A 51 11.38 14.29 -21.33
C LEU A 51 11.86 15.74 -21.23
N ARG A 52 11.05 16.67 -21.74
CA ARG A 52 11.33 18.11 -21.70
C ARG A 52 10.15 18.83 -21.04
N PRO A 53 10.41 19.85 -20.21
CA PRO A 53 9.33 20.66 -19.67
C PRO A 53 8.61 21.39 -20.79
N ALA A 54 7.28 21.27 -20.82
CA ALA A 54 6.43 22.08 -21.65
C ALA A 54 5.93 23.30 -20.85
N ARG A 55 5.73 24.43 -21.52
CA ARG A 55 5.02 25.56 -20.92
C ARG A 55 3.53 25.22 -20.84
N SER A 56 2.87 25.64 -19.77
CA SER A 56 1.41 25.64 -19.70
C SER A 56 0.80 26.53 -20.78
N GLU A 57 -0.52 26.44 -20.98
CA GLU A 57 -1.27 27.32 -21.91
C GLU A 57 -1.08 28.81 -21.57
N LEU A 58 -0.81 29.12 -20.30
CA LEU A 58 -0.54 30.48 -19.81
C LEU A 58 0.94 30.90 -19.96
N GLY A 59 1.78 30.04 -20.53
CA GLY A 59 3.21 30.29 -20.71
C GLY A 59 4.06 30.05 -19.46
N GLU A 60 3.44 29.67 -18.34
CA GLU A 60 4.11 29.41 -17.06
C GLU A 60 4.65 27.97 -16.99
N ILE A 61 5.76 27.78 -16.27
CA ILE A 61 6.32 26.44 -15.98
C ILE A 61 6.14 26.16 -14.49
N ASP A 62 5.58 24.99 -14.16
CA ASP A 62 5.40 24.55 -12.78
C ASP A 62 6.74 24.45 -12.04
N ARG A 63 6.79 24.95 -10.79
CA ARG A 63 8.02 25.00 -9.97
C ARG A 63 8.59 23.63 -9.66
N ALA A 64 7.73 22.66 -9.33
CA ALA A 64 8.17 21.30 -9.04
C ALA A 64 8.62 20.59 -10.32
N ALA A 65 8.03 20.92 -11.49
CA ALA A 65 8.55 20.45 -12.77
C ALA A 65 9.94 21.04 -13.08
N LEU A 66 10.16 22.34 -12.82
CA LEU A 66 11.48 22.96 -12.98
C LEU A 66 12.54 22.29 -12.10
N GLU A 67 12.24 22.05 -10.82
CA GLU A 67 13.17 21.41 -9.88
C GLU A 67 13.54 19.98 -10.32
N GLU A 68 12.58 19.25 -10.90
CA GLU A 68 12.78 17.90 -11.43
C GLU A 68 13.65 17.90 -12.71
N THR A 69 13.60 18.95 -13.52
CA THR A 69 14.44 19.10 -14.73
C THR A 69 15.88 19.55 -14.50
N LEU A 70 16.24 19.98 -13.28
CA LEU A 70 17.62 20.36 -12.93
C LEU A 70 18.61 19.19 -13.11
N VAL A 71 18.10 17.98 -13.27
CA VAL A 71 18.83 16.77 -13.65
C VAL A 71 18.22 16.25 -14.96
N SER A 72 18.87 16.48 -16.11
CA SER A 72 18.47 15.85 -17.37
C SER A 72 18.68 14.33 -17.26
N ARG A 73 17.61 13.57 -17.02
CA ARG A 73 17.66 12.11 -16.85
C ARG A 73 17.33 11.39 -18.15
N ARG A 74 18.04 10.29 -18.41
CA ARG A 74 17.71 9.33 -19.47
C ARG A 74 16.69 8.34 -18.91
N PHE A 75 15.56 8.18 -19.58
CA PHE A 75 14.54 7.20 -19.19
C PHE A 75 14.58 6.01 -20.13
N VAL A 76 14.76 4.81 -19.61
CA VAL A 76 14.79 3.57 -20.37
C VAL A 76 13.52 2.79 -20.09
N TYR A 77 12.84 2.32 -21.13
CA TYR A 77 11.55 1.62 -21.03
C TYR A 77 11.65 0.19 -21.54
N LYS A 78 11.32 -0.76 -20.67
CA LYS A 78 11.18 -2.18 -20.96
C LYS A 78 9.78 -2.50 -21.44
N SER A 79 9.70 -3.16 -22.58
CA SER A 79 8.48 -3.49 -23.32
C SER A 79 8.37 -5.00 -23.54
N TYR A 80 7.13 -5.46 -23.69
CA TYR A 80 6.76 -6.88 -23.71
C TYR A 80 5.82 -7.17 -24.90
N ASN A 81 5.62 -8.45 -25.19
CA ASN A 81 4.56 -8.90 -26.12
C ASN A 81 3.12 -8.58 -25.67
N THR A 82 2.97 -8.04 -24.46
CA THR A 82 1.70 -7.58 -23.85
C THR A 82 1.60 -6.05 -23.77
N THR A 83 2.55 -5.32 -24.36
CA THR A 83 2.51 -3.84 -24.50
C THR A 83 2.37 -3.46 -25.97
N CYS A 84 1.90 -2.25 -26.27
CA CYS A 84 1.69 -1.74 -27.62
C CYS A 84 2.28 -0.34 -27.84
N LEU A 85 2.08 0.19 -29.05
CA LEU A 85 2.58 1.49 -29.47
C LEU A 85 1.98 2.66 -28.66
N VAL A 86 0.77 2.50 -28.10
CA VAL A 86 0.17 3.53 -27.24
C VAL A 86 0.99 3.72 -25.95
N GLU A 87 1.39 2.63 -25.29
CA GLU A 87 2.24 2.72 -24.10
C GLU A 87 3.65 3.21 -24.43
N ALA A 88 4.13 2.99 -25.65
CA ALA A 88 5.41 3.50 -26.12
C ALA A 88 5.37 4.97 -26.58
N ASP A 89 4.19 5.59 -26.61
CA ASP A 89 3.95 6.92 -27.16
C ASP A 89 4.37 7.01 -28.65
N GLU A 90 3.95 5.99 -29.42
CA GLU A 90 4.16 5.83 -30.88
C GLU A 90 2.84 5.66 -31.66
N GLU A 91 1.70 5.57 -30.96
CA GLU A 91 0.34 5.53 -31.51
C GLU A 91 -0.59 6.38 -30.62
N PRO A 92 -1.54 7.16 -31.18
CA PRO A 92 -2.54 7.87 -30.39
C PRO A 92 -3.34 6.93 -29.47
N PRO A 93 -3.78 7.41 -28.30
CA PRO A 93 -4.65 6.62 -27.41
C PRO A 93 -5.96 6.25 -28.10
N ARG A 94 -6.55 5.13 -27.67
CA ARG A 94 -7.92 4.75 -28.05
C ARG A 94 -8.95 5.48 -27.18
N GLU A 95 -10.23 5.25 -27.47
CA GLU A 95 -11.32 5.71 -26.63
C GLU A 95 -11.21 5.21 -25.18
N LEU A 96 -11.82 5.97 -24.26
CA LEU A 96 -11.89 5.61 -22.84
C LEU A 96 -12.51 4.22 -22.66
N ASN A 97 -11.82 3.36 -21.91
CA ASN A 97 -12.28 2.00 -21.64
C ASN A 97 -13.64 1.98 -20.92
N ARG A 98 -14.66 1.43 -21.59
CA ARG A 98 -16.04 1.36 -21.08
C ARG A 98 -16.19 0.53 -19.81
N GLU A 99 -15.39 -0.53 -19.66
CA GLU A 99 -15.39 -1.36 -18.46
C GLU A 99 -14.87 -0.57 -17.25
N ALA A 100 -13.77 0.15 -17.44
CA ALA A 100 -13.19 1.01 -16.41
C ALA A 100 -14.15 2.15 -16.02
N LEU A 101 -14.80 2.76 -17.01
CA LEU A 101 -15.81 3.80 -16.78
C LEU A 101 -17.00 3.26 -15.98
N GLU A 102 -17.54 2.09 -16.33
CA GLU A 102 -18.65 1.48 -15.58
C GLU A 102 -18.29 1.26 -14.11
N ILE A 103 -17.08 0.74 -13.83
CA ILE A 103 -16.59 0.55 -12.46
C ILE A 103 -16.49 1.90 -11.73
N ALA A 104 -15.93 2.93 -12.37
CA ALA A 104 -15.83 4.26 -11.80
C ALA A 104 -17.21 4.85 -11.47
N LEU A 105 -18.22 4.66 -12.33
CA LEU A 105 -19.59 5.11 -12.07
C LEU A 105 -20.26 4.33 -10.94
N VAL A 106 -20.02 3.02 -10.83
CA VAL A 106 -20.47 2.21 -9.68
C VAL A 106 -19.85 2.75 -8.38
N ILE A 107 -18.54 3.02 -8.38
CA ILE A 107 -17.83 3.59 -7.23
C ILE A 107 -18.43 4.96 -6.85
N ALA A 108 -18.67 5.83 -7.84
CA ALA A 108 -19.31 7.13 -7.62
C ALA A 108 -20.68 6.99 -6.93
N ARG A 109 -21.50 6.02 -7.36
CA ARG A 109 -22.82 5.75 -6.76
C ARG A 109 -22.70 5.20 -5.34
N LEU A 110 -21.76 4.30 -5.08
CA LEU A 110 -21.51 3.77 -3.73
C LEU A 110 -21.04 4.87 -2.76
N LEU A 111 -20.27 5.84 -3.26
CA LEU A 111 -19.80 7.01 -2.50
C LEU A 111 -20.81 8.17 -2.48
N LYS A 112 -22.05 7.94 -2.96
CA LYS A 112 -23.15 8.93 -3.00
C LYS A 112 -22.76 10.23 -3.74
N MET A 113 -21.91 10.14 -4.76
CA MET A 113 -21.36 11.28 -5.49
C MET A 113 -22.29 11.78 -6.60
N ARG A 114 -22.14 13.05 -6.95
CA ARG A 114 -22.71 13.67 -8.15
C ARG A 114 -21.80 13.41 -9.35
N ILE A 115 -22.27 12.56 -10.27
CA ILE A 115 -21.61 12.23 -11.53
C ILE A 115 -21.78 13.41 -12.53
N VAL A 116 -20.77 13.65 -13.35
CA VAL A 116 -20.81 14.68 -14.41
C VAL A 116 -21.65 14.25 -15.61
N ASP A 117 -22.22 15.22 -16.35
CA ASP A 117 -23.02 14.94 -17.55
C ASP A 117 -22.15 14.55 -18.75
N GLU A 118 -20.91 15.03 -18.81
CA GLU A 118 -19.94 14.73 -19.87
C GLU A 118 -18.54 14.61 -19.27
N ILE A 119 -17.85 13.52 -19.62
CA ILE A 119 -16.50 13.21 -19.13
C ILE A 119 -15.49 13.63 -20.20
N HIS A 120 -14.54 14.46 -19.79
CA HIS A 120 -13.43 14.94 -20.61
C HIS A 120 -12.13 14.36 -20.06
N THR A 121 -11.33 13.78 -20.96
CA THR A 121 -9.98 13.33 -20.61
C THR A 121 -9.03 14.52 -20.65
N MET A 122 -8.18 14.64 -19.64
CA MET A 122 -7.18 15.69 -19.50
C MET A 122 -5.79 15.06 -19.39
N ARG A 123 -4.76 15.84 -19.66
CA ARG A 123 -3.36 15.48 -19.55
C ARG A 123 -2.75 16.22 -18.36
N LYS A 124 -2.41 15.47 -17.31
CA LYS A 124 -1.69 15.93 -16.12
C LYS A 124 -0.19 15.81 -16.39
N THR A 125 0.53 16.92 -16.46
CA THR A 125 1.97 16.89 -16.77
C THR A 125 2.76 16.10 -15.72
N VAL A 126 3.51 15.11 -16.16
CA VAL A 126 4.34 14.20 -15.34
C VAL A 126 5.67 13.98 -16.05
N ILE A 127 6.74 14.60 -15.52
CA ILE A 127 8.06 14.62 -16.18
C ILE A 127 9.12 13.76 -15.48
N ASP A 128 8.71 12.95 -14.51
CA ASP A 128 9.59 12.06 -13.76
C ASP A 128 10.03 10.82 -14.56
N GLY A 129 9.49 10.63 -15.77
CA GLY A 129 9.75 9.50 -16.65
C GLY A 129 8.74 8.36 -16.50
N SER A 130 7.85 8.40 -15.51
CA SER A 130 6.89 7.32 -15.25
C SER A 130 5.76 7.23 -16.28
N ASN A 131 5.53 8.29 -17.07
CA ASN A 131 4.68 8.29 -18.25
C ASN A 131 5.52 8.58 -19.50
N THR A 132 5.47 7.69 -20.50
CA THR A 132 6.27 7.79 -21.75
C THR A 132 5.96 9.04 -22.58
N SER A 133 4.73 9.53 -22.49
CA SER A 133 4.24 10.75 -23.13
C SER A 133 4.60 12.05 -22.37
N GLY A 134 5.13 11.95 -21.14
CA GLY A 134 5.37 13.09 -20.27
C GLY A 134 4.11 13.67 -19.60
N PHE A 135 2.99 12.96 -19.69
CA PHE A 135 1.75 13.29 -18.98
C PHE A 135 0.94 12.03 -18.66
N GLN A 136 0.15 12.09 -17.61
CA GLN A 136 -0.83 11.09 -17.23
C GLN A 136 -2.20 11.52 -17.76
N ARG A 137 -2.92 10.62 -18.44
CA ARG A 137 -4.31 10.90 -18.82
C ARG A 137 -5.22 10.66 -17.63
N THR A 138 -6.02 11.67 -17.28
CA THR A 138 -6.92 11.69 -16.13
C THR A 138 -8.26 12.28 -16.55
N ALA A 139 -9.35 11.59 -16.24
CA ALA A 139 -10.72 12.00 -16.52
C ALA A 139 -11.50 12.23 -15.22
N PHE A 140 -12.11 13.39 -15.06
CA PHE A 140 -12.94 13.70 -13.89
C PHE A 140 -14.33 13.06 -14.02
N ILE A 141 -14.74 12.27 -13.03
CA ILE A 141 -15.95 11.43 -13.10
C ILE A 141 -17.07 11.99 -12.22
N ALA A 142 -16.76 12.34 -10.97
CA ALA A 142 -17.76 12.75 -10.00
C ALA A 142 -17.17 13.61 -8.88
N SER A 143 -18.05 14.33 -8.18
CA SER A 143 -17.71 15.11 -6.97
C SER A 143 -18.84 15.08 -5.95
N SER A 144 -18.64 15.74 -4.81
CA SER A 144 -19.72 16.03 -3.85
C SER A 144 -20.41 14.77 -3.30
N GLY A 145 -19.63 13.76 -2.93
CA GLY A 145 -20.13 12.59 -2.19
C GLY A 145 -19.86 12.68 -0.71
N SER A 146 -20.15 11.59 0.01
CA SER A 146 -19.89 11.49 1.44
C SER A 146 -19.92 10.04 1.91
N ILE A 147 -19.13 9.74 2.93
CA ILE A 147 -19.23 8.52 3.72
C ILE A 147 -19.56 8.84 5.17
N ASP A 148 -20.25 7.91 5.84
CA ASP A 148 -20.61 8.03 7.25
C ASP A 148 -19.51 7.37 8.11
N THR A 149 -19.02 8.06 9.14
CA THR A 149 -17.98 7.56 10.06
C THR A 149 -18.38 7.78 11.52
N SER A 150 -17.59 7.21 12.44
CA SER A 150 -17.76 7.39 13.89
C SER A 150 -17.66 8.84 14.37
N CYS A 151 -16.98 9.70 13.59
CA CYS A 151 -16.74 11.10 13.93
C CYS A 151 -17.64 12.07 13.15
N GLY A 152 -18.60 11.57 12.37
CA GLY A 152 -19.48 12.34 11.51
C GLY A 152 -19.27 12.03 10.02
N PRO A 153 -20.04 12.67 9.12
CA PRO A 153 -19.84 12.46 7.69
C PRO A 153 -18.52 13.07 7.23
N VAL A 154 -17.83 12.37 6.33
CA VAL A 154 -16.64 12.88 5.63
C VAL A 154 -16.99 13.03 4.15
N GLY A 155 -16.80 14.24 3.61
CA GLY A 155 -17.05 14.52 2.21
C GLY A 155 -16.08 13.78 1.30
N ILE A 156 -16.56 13.37 0.11
CA ILE A 156 -15.73 12.89 -0.99
C ILE A 156 -15.74 13.97 -2.07
N GLY A 157 -14.64 14.69 -2.18
CA GLY A 157 -14.53 15.88 -3.02
C GLY A 157 -14.40 15.53 -4.50
N ILE A 158 -13.62 14.51 -4.83
CA ILE A 158 -13.24 14.19 -6.21
C ILE A 158 -13.13 12.68 -6.43
N LEU A 159 -13.60 12.24 -7.60
CA LEU A 159 -13.33 10.93 -8.17
C LEU A 159 -12.86 11.12 -9.61
N CYS A 160 -11.65 10.68 -9.91
CA CYS A 160 -11.10 10.64 -11.25
C CYS A 160 -10.84 9.20 -11.70
N LEU A 161 -10.82 8.98 -13.01
CA LEU A 161 -10.37 7.76 -13.67
C LEU A 161 -9.12 8.11 -14.49
N GLU A 162 -8.00 7.46 -14.22
CA GLU A 162 -6.71 7.80 -14.79
C GLU A 162 -5.84 6.59 -15.14
N GLU A 163 -4.78 6.84 -15.90
CA GLU A 163 -3.76 5.84 -16.21
C GLU A 163 -2.84 5.64 -15.00
N GLU A 164 -2.58 4.39 -14.61
CA GLU A 164 -1.46 4.11 -13.71
C GLU A 164 -0.11 4.38 -14.42
N ALA A 165 0.89 4.79 -13.65
CA ALA A 165 2.24 5.08 -14.13
C ALA A 165 3.11 3.81 -14.30
N ALA A 166 4.15 3.88 -15.13
CA ALA A 166 5.11 2.80 -15.31
C ALA A 166 5.81 2.42 -13.99
N ARG A 167 6.24 1.15 -13.87
CA ARG A 167 6.92 0.65 -12.66
C ARG A 167 8.41 0.94 -12.75
N ILE A 168 8.99 1.60 -11.75
CA ILE A 168 10.45 1.75 -11.63
C ILE A 168 11.05 0.35 -11.42
N VAL A 169 12.00 -0.01 -12.27
CA VAL A 169 12.81 -1.24 -12.17
C VAL A 169 14.13 -0.92 -11.47
N GLU A 170 14.79 0.17 -11.88
CA GLU A 170 16.10 0.55 -11.37
C GLU A 170 16.28 2.08 -11.46
N ASP A 171 16.87 2.71 -10.44
CA ASP A 171 17.29 4.11 -10.45
C ASP A 171 18.82 4.17 -10.33
N ARG A 172 19.48 4.57 -11.41
CA ARG A 172 20.94 4.72 -11.53
C ARG A 172 21.41 6.17 -11.31
N GLY A 173 20.50 7.05 -10.89
CA GLY A 173 20.75 8.47 -10.65
C GLY A 173 20.53 9.34 -11.90
N ASP A 174 21.38 9.21 -12.92
CA ASP A 174 21.26 9.92 -14.20
C ASP A 174 20.42 9.16 -15.25
N GLU A 175 20.18 7.88 -15.01
CA GLU A 175 19.30 7.02 -15.80
C GLU A 175 18.29 6.31 -14.88
N VAL A 176 17.02 6.25 -15.30
CA VAL A 176 15.99 5.47 -14.60
C VAL A 176 15.36 4.49 -15.58
N VAL A 177 15.26 3.22 -15.17
CA VAL A 177 14.69 2.13 -15.96
C VAL A 177 13.27 1.87 -15.48
N TYR A 178 12.32 1.89 -16.41
CA TYR A 178 10.90 1.65 -16.19
C TYR A 178 10.41 0.41 -16.94
N SER A 179 9.40 -0.25 -16.38
CA SER A 179 8.64 -1.33 -17.00
C SER A 179 7.27 -0.84 -17.43
N LEU A 180 6.91 -1.08 -18.70
CA LEU A 180 5.65 -0.61 -19.30
C LEU A 180 4.45 -1.53 -19.05
N ASP A 181 4.65 -2.71 -18.46
CA ASP A 181 3.58 -3.64 -18.09
C ASP A 181 2.47 -2.96 -17.26
N ARG A 182 2.86 -2.05 -16.36
CA ARG A 182 1.94 -1.32 -15.48
C ARG A 182 1.34 -0.05 -16.08
N LEU A 183 2.06 0.63 -17.00
CA LEU A 183 1.61 1.91 -17.57
C LEU A 183 0.25 1.75 -18.24
N GLY A 184 -0.73 2.59 -17.89
CA GLY A 184 -2.06 2.60 -18.52
C GLY A 184 -3.07 1.62 -17.91
N ILE A 185 -2.73 0.83 -16.87
CA ILE A 185 -3.74 0.10 -16.09
C ILE A 185 -4.75 1.12 -15.54
N PRO A 186 -6.08 0.90 -15.64
CA PRO A 186 -7.05 1.87 -15.14
C PRO A 186 -6.95 2.01 -13.62
N LEU A 187 -6.99 3.25 -13.16
CA LEU A 187 -6.84 3.64 -11.78
C LEU A 187 -7.97 4.62 -11.42
N VAL A 188 -8.61 4.45 -10.28
CA VAL A 188 -9.44 5.52 -9.71
C VAL A 188 -8.66 6.30 -8.67
N GLU A 189 -8.75 7.63 -8.74
CA GLU A 189 -8.26 8.55 -7.71
C GLU A 189 -9.47 9.08 -6.95
N ILE A 190 -9.52 8.83 -5.64
CA ILE A 190 -10.59 9.32 -4.75
C ILE A 190 -9.97 10.27 -3.74
N GLY A 191 -10.37 11.54 -3.76
CA GLY A 191 -9.93 12.53 -2.78
C GLY A 191 -11.06 12.89 -1.80
N THR A 192 -10.77 12.78 -0.50
CA THR A 192 -11.70 13.25 0.53
C THR A 192 -11.69 14.77 0.65
N ALA A 193 -12.78 15.33 1.16
CA ALA A 193 -12.76 16.66 1.75
C ALA A 193 -11.85 16.67 3.00
N PRO A 194 -11.36 17.84 3.42
CA PRO A 194 -10.48 17.97 4.57
C PRO A 194 -11.24 17.92 5.92
N ASP A 195 -12.15 16.96 6.07
CA ASP A 195 -13.05 16.84 7.24
C ASP A 195 -12.50 15.91 8.34
N ILE A 196 -11.31 15.34 8.13
CA ILE A 196 -10.74 14.33 9.04
C ILE A 196 -10.08 15.05 10.23
N VAL A 197 -10.56 14.73 11.43
CA VAL A 197 -10.24 15.44 12.68
C VAL A 197 -9.25 14.74 13.62
N SER A 198 -8.87 13.49 13.36
CA SER A 198 -7.89 12.75 14.18
C SER A 198 -7.16 11.67 13.38
N PRO A 199 -5.99 11.20 13.85
CA PRO A 199 -5.29 10.07 13.23
C PRO A 199 -6.12 8.78 13.14
N GLN A 200 -6.88 8.45 14.19
CA GLN A 200 -7.73 7.27 14.22
C GLN A 200 -8.87 7.39 13.20
N HIS A 201 -9.44 8.60 13.08
CA HIS A 201 -10.48 8.89 12.09
C HIS A 201 -9.92 8.79 10.66
N ALA A 202 -8.67 9.20 10.42
CA ALA A 202 -8.01 9.03 9.12
C ALA A 202 -7.92 7.54 8.72
N ARG A 203 -7.51 6.68 9.64
CA ARG A 203 -7.47 5.22 9.42
C ARG A 203 -8.86 4.65 9.15
N GLU A 204 -9.87 5.06 9.90
CA GLU A 204 -11.26 4.63 9.70
C GLU A 204 -11.78 5.01 8.31
N VAL A 205 -11.56 6.27 7.88
CA VAL A 205 -11.97 6.76 6.56
C VAL A 205 -11.32 5.97 5.43
N ALA A 206 -9.99 5.80 5.50
CA ALA A 206 -9.24 4.98 4.54
C ALA A 206 -9.75 3.54 4.48
N GLN A 207 -10.03 2.94 5.65
CA GLN A 207 -10.57 1.59 5.76
C GLN A 207 -11.95 1.49 5.10
N HIS A 208 -12.85 2.44 5.38
CA HIS A 208 -14.20 2.47 4.84
C HIS A 208 -14.18 2.57 3.30
N ILE A 209 -13.41 3.52 2.74
CA ILE A 209 -13.29 3.65 1.28
C ILE A 209 -12.69 2.37 0.69
N GLY A 210 -11.66 1.80 1.31
CA GLY A 210 -11.07 0.53 0.89
C GLY A 210 -12.07 -0.63 0.88
N MET A 211 -12.98 -0.70 1.86
CA MET A 211 -14.05 -1.70 1.90
C MET A 211 -15.09 -1.49 0.80
N ILE A 212 -15.47 -0.24 0.51
CA ILE A 212 -16.37 0.09 -0.61
C ILE A 212 -15.75 -0.36 -1.93
N LEU A 213 -14.48 -0.01 -2.16
CA LEU A 213 -13.72 -0.41 -3.35
C LEU A 213 -13.66 -1.94 -3.49
N ARG A 214 -13.36 -2.67 -2.40
CA ARG A 214 -13.35 -4.15 -2.39
C ARG A 214 -14.72 -4.76 -2.65
N SER A 215 -15.79 -4.09 -2.24
CA SER A 215 -17.17 -4.55 -2.45
C SER A 215 -17.53 -4.65 -3.92
N THR A 216 -16.89 -3.86 -4.79
CA THR A 216 -17.05 -3.93 -6.25
C THR A 216 -16.68 -5.29 -6.83
N GLY A 217 -15.74 -6.01 -6.21
CA GLY A 217 -15.16 -7.22 -6.79
C GLY A 217 -14.39 -6.99 -8.10
N ARG A 218 -14.16 -5.72 -8.48
CA ARG A 218 -13.60 -5.30 -9.78
C ARG A 218 -12.39 -4.38 -9.62
N VAL A 219 -11.74 -4.45 -8.45
CA VAL A 219 -10.48 -3.77 -8.15
C VAL A 219 -9.38 -4.79 -7.98
N LYS A 220 -8.17 -4.47 -8.45
CA LYS A 220 -7.02 -5.34 -8.27
C LYS A 220 -6.68 -5.50 -6.79
N ARG A 221 -6.16 -6.67 -6.45
CA ARG A 221 -5.74 -7.02 -5.09
C ARG A 221 -4.27 -7.40 -5.09
N GLY A 222 -3.60 -7.15 -3.98
CA GLY A 222 -2.17 -7.44 -3.80
C GLY A 222 -1.36 -6.18 -3.52
N LEU A 223 -0.05 -6.37 -3.29
CA LEU A 223 0.86 -5.27 -3.00
C LEU A 223 0.95 -4.31 -4.19
N GLY A 224 0.95 -3.00 -3.91
CA GLY A 224 1.07 -1.95 -4.93
C GLY A 224 -0.17 -1.70 -5.80
N THR A 225 -1.30 -2.38 -5.52
CA THR A 225 -2.58 -2.16 -6.24
C THR A 225 -3.40 -1.00 -5.68
N ILE A 226 -3.11 -0.60 -4.44
CA ILE A 226 -3.67 0.56 -3.77
C ILE A 226 -2.53 1.43 -3.25
N ARG A 227 -2.64 2.74 -3.43
CA ARG A 227 -1.76 3.76 -2.83
C ARG A 227 -2.62 4.79 -2.15
N GLN A 228 -2.09 5.34 -1.06
CA GLN A 228 -2.80 6.34 -0.27
C GLN A 228 -1.83 7.48 -0.01
N ASP A 229 -2.28 8.69 -0.30
CA ASP A 229 -1.57 9.92 0.01
C ASP A 229 -2.35 10.66 1.09
N VAL A 230 -1.65 11.18 2.10
CA VAL A 230 -2.27 11.83 3.26
C VAL A 230 -1.89 13.30 3.27
N ASN A 231 -2.89 14.18 3.27
CA ASN A 231 -2.72 15.62 3.38
C ASN A 231 -2.97 16.04 4.83
N VAL A 232 -1.99 16.64 5.50
CA VAL A 232 -2.08 17.03 6.91
C VAL A 232 -1.74 18.50 7.08
N SER A 233 -2.50 19.19 7.93
CA SER A 233 -2.20 20.55 8.38
C SER A 233 -2.71 20.77 9.81
N ILE A 234 -2.11 21.73 10.51
CA ILE A 234 -2.55 22.21 11.83
C ILE A 234 -2.67 23.73 11.83
N ALA A 235 -3.34 24.30 12.83
CA ALA A 235 -3.45 25.74 13.00
C ALA A 235 -2.06 26.40 13.12
N GLY A 236 -1.78 27.37 12.26
CA GLY A 236 -0.49 28.05 12.18
C GLY A 236 0.64 27.24 11.52
N GLY A 237 0.37 25.99 11.15
CA GLY A 237 1.24 25.13 10.35
C GLY A 237 1.03 25.35 8.84
N ALA A 238 1.19 24.28 8.05
CA ALA A 238 1.03 24.32 6.59
C ALA A 238 0.44 23.02 6.06
N ARG A 239 -0.11 23.08 4.84
CA ARG A 239 -0.55 21.87 4.12
C ARG A 239 0.66 21.08 3.65
N VAL A 240 0.75 19.83 4.11
CA VAL A 240 1.82 18.90 3.76
C VAL A 240 1.18 17.64 3.18
N GLU A 241 1.63 17.26 1.99
CA GLU A 241 1.18 16.05 1.31
C GLU A 241 2.20 14.93 1.55
N ILE A 242 1.78 13.82 2.15
CA ILE A 242 2.63 12.67 2.41
C ILE A 242 2.23 11.55 1.46
N LYS A 243 3.11 11.25 0.50
CA LYS A 243 2.86 10.26 -0.55
C LYS A 243 3.32 8.86 -0.20
N GLY A 244 2.64 7.88 -0.81
CA GLY A 244 3.11 6.50 -0.89
C GLY A 244 2.82 5.65 0.34
N VAL A 245 1.72 5.93 1.05
CA VAL A 245 1.28 5.12 2.19
C VAL A 245 0.60 3.85 1.67
N GLN A 246 1.29 2.71 1.79
CA GLN A 246 0.75 1.42 1.33
C GLN A 246 -0.07 0.72 2.42
N GLU A 247 0.40 0.77 3.67
CA GLU A 247 -0.21 0.06 4.78
C GLU A 247 -1.25 0.92 5.51
N LEU A 248 -2.49 0.42 5.58
CA LEU A 248 -3.60 1.07 6.28
C LEU A 248 -3.26 1.40 7.74
N ASN A 249 -2.57 0.48 8.43
CA ASN A 249 -2.20 0.66 9.84
C ASN A 249 -1.18 1.79 10.06
N LEU A 250 -0.44 2.18 9.02
CA LEU A 250 0.58 3.21 9.10
C LEU A 250 0.00 4.62 8.99
N ILE A 251 -1.21 4.77 8.44
CA ILE A 251 -1.87 6.09 8.26
C ILE A 251 -2.01 6.83 9.58
N GLU A 252 -2.49 6.14 10.61
CA GLU A 252 -2.65 6.73 11.95
C GLU A 252 -1.31 7.28 12.46
N ARG A 253 -0.24 6.49 12.35
CA ARG A 253 1.09 6.90 12.80
C ARG A 253 1.65 8.06 11.99
N ILE A 254 1.45 8.07 10.67
CA ILE A 254 1.91 9.14 9.79
C ILE A 254 1.24 10.47 10.13
N VAL A 255 -0.08 10.46 10.31
CA VAL A 255 -0.84 11.67 10.68
C VAL A 255 -0.36 12.20 12.02
N GLU A 256 -0.22 11.32 13.02
CA GLU A 256 0.28 11.68 14.35
C GLU A 256 1.69 12.30 14.29
N LEU A 257 2.63 11.65 13.59
CA LEU A 257 4.01 12.11 13.50
C LEU A 257 4.15 13.38 12.66
N GLU A 258 3.29 13.61 11.67
CA GLU A 258 3.27 14.87 10.93
C GLU A 258 2.73 16.02 11.80
N VAL A 259 1.70 15.79 12.62
CA VAL A 259 1.24 16.77 13.60
C VAL A 259 2.37 17.15 14.56
N ILE A 260 3.08 16.15 15.10
CA ILE A 260 4.26 16.38 15.98
C ILE A 260 5.31 17.22 15.26
N ARG A 261 5.63 16.87 14.01
CA ARG A 261 6.61 17.60 13.20
C ARG A 261 6.23 19.07 13.05
N GLN A 262 4.98 19.35 12.69
CA GLN A 262 4.53 20.72 12.52
C GLN A 262 4.56 21.48 13.85
N VAL A 263 4.08 20.91 14.96
CA VAL A 263 4.15 21.52 16.29
C VAL A 263 5.60 21.87 16.66
N ARG A 264 6.54 20.92 16.50
CA ARG A 264 7.96 21.16 16.82
C ARG A 264 8.61 22.21 15.92
N LEU A 265 8.24 22.26 14.64
CA LEU A 265 8.71 23.30 13.73
C LEU A 265 8.16 24.68 14.11
N LEU A 266 6.94 24.78 14.62
CA LEU A 266 6.38 26.03 15.13
C LEU A 266 7.07 26.48 16.43
N GLU A 267 7.37 25.55 17.34
CA GLU A 267 8.19 25.84 18.53
C GLU A 267 9.58 26.35 18.16
N ILE A 268 10.22 25.72 17.15
CA ILE A 268 11.50 26.16 16.59
C ILE A 268 11.39 27.56 15.99
N ARG A 269 10.35 27.83 15.19
CA ARG A 269 10.07 29.14 14.61
C ARG A 269 9.98 30.21 15.70
N ASP A 270 9.22 29.94 16.75
CA ASP A 270 9.00 30.91 17.84
C ASP A 270 10.28 31.16 18.63
N GLU A 271 11.11 30.13 18.84
CA GLU A 271 12.45 30.25 19.41
C GLU A 271 13.38 31.10 18.53
N LEU A 272 13.40 30.84 17.21
CA LEU A 272 14.22 31.59 16.26
C LEU A 272 13.80 33.06 16.20
N ARG A 273 12.49 33.35 16.20
CA ARG A 273 11.95 34.71 16.25
C ARG A 273 12.34 35.43 17.54
N ARG A 274 12.25 34.76 18.69
CA ARG A 274 12.67 35.32 19.98
C ARG A 274 14.15 35.67 20.02
N ARG A 275 14.99 34.88 19.34
CA ARG A 275 16.43 35.12 19.19
C ARG A 275 16.79 36.17 18.13
N ASN A 276 15.80 36.73 17.43
CA ASN A 276 16.03 37.56 16.24
C ASN A 276 16.96 36.89 15.22
N ALA A 277 16.81 35.57 15.04
CA ALA A 277 17.63 34.77 14.15
C ALA A 277 17.57 35.30 12.70
N ARG A 278 18.69 35.19 11.97
CA ARG A 278 18.81 35.67 10.58
C ARG A 278 19.61 34.70 9.72
N VAL A 279 19.29 34.69 8.44
CA VAL A 279 20.02 33.93 7.41
C VAL A 279 20.57 34.91 6.39
N CYS A 280 21.85 35.25 6.49
CA CYS A 280 22.50 36.24 5.63
C CYS A 280 22.62 35.75 4.17
N GLY A 281 22.74 34.45 3.96
CA GLY A 281 22.87 33.85 2.63
C GLY A 281 24.30 33.86 2.07
N ASP A 282 25.27 34.35 2.84
CA ASP A 282 26.68 34.31 2.46
C ASP A 282 27.19 32.87 2.46
N VAL A 283 27.87 32.50 1.37
CA VAL A 283 28.53 31.21 1.22
C VAL A 283 30.03 31.44 1.20
N VAL A 284 30.74 30.76 2.10
CA VAL A 284 32.18 30.87 2.28
C VAL A 284 32.84 29.55 1.89
N ASP A 285 33.95 29.64 1.16
CA ASP A 285 34.81 28.48 0.87
C ASP A 285 35.71 28.20 2.07
N ALA A 286 35.47 27.06 2.73
CA ALA A 286 36.22 26.56 3.87
C ALA A 286 37.19 25.43 3.50
N THR A 287 37.38 25.13 2.20
CA THR A 287 38.19 23.99 1.71
C THR A 287 39.60 23.96 2.32
N GLY A 288 40.24 25.12 2.44
CA GLY A 288 41.60 25.23 3.00
C GLY A 288 41.71 24.72 4.44
N LEU A 289 40.67 24.91 5.26
CA LEU A 289 40.64 24.48 6.67
C LEU A 289 40.68 22.96 6.81
N PHE A 290 40.11 22.24 5.84
CA PHE A 290 39.95 20.78 5.91
C PHE A 290 41.00 20.01 5.09
N SER A 291 42.05 20.68 4.61
CA SER A 291 43.13 20.09 3.81
C SER A 291 43.79 18.87 4.48
N ASN A 292 43.91 18.88 5.81
CA ASN A 292 44.49 17.80 6.61
C ASN A 292 43.48 17.12 7.56
N THR A 293 42.19 17.19 7.23
CA THR A 293 41.15 16.68 8.11
C THR A 293 41.21 15.17 8.32
N ARG A 294 40.84 14.71 9.53
CA ARG A 294 40.68 13.28 9.84
C ARG A 294 39.32 12.73 9.42
N SER A 295 38.39 13.60 8.99
CA SER A 295 37.10 13.16 8.49
C SER A 295 37.26 12.44 7.14
N LYS A 296 36.99 11.13 7.14
CA LYS A 296 37.06 10.31 5.92
C LYS A 296 36.14 10.81 4.81
N VAL A 297 34.97 11.34 5.19
CA VAL A 297 33.95 11.83 4.25
C VAL A 297 34.44 13.09 3.54
N VAL A 298 34.89 14.09 4.31
CA VAL A 298 35.40 15.36 3.77
C VAL A 298 36.69 15.11 2.98
N ALA A 299 37.63 14.34 3.52
CA ALA A 299 38.88 14.01 2.83
C ALA A 299 38.65 13.28 1.51
N LYS A 300 37.64 12.39 1.43
CA LYS A 300 37.26 11.73 0.18
C LYS A 300 36.70 12.73 -0.84
N ALA A 301 35.82 13.63 -0.43
CA ALA A 301 35.26 14.66 -1.31
C ALA A 301 36.36 15.57 -1.88
N LEU A 302 37.30 16.00 -1.04
CA LEU A 302 38.44 16.84 -1.45
C LEU A 302 39.39 16.12 -2.42
N LYS A 303 39.71 14.84 -2.17
CA LYS A 303 40.54 14.03 -3.08
C LYS A 303 39.93 13.88 -4.48
N SER A 304 38.61 13.95 -4.59
CA SER A 304 37.89 13.90 -5.86
C SER A 304 37.71 15.29 -6.52
N GLY A 305 38.46 16.30 -6.08
CA GLY A 305 38.36 17.67 -6.61
C GLY A 305 37.15 18.46 -6.10
N GLY A 306 36.57 18.04 -4.96
CA GLY A 306 35.47 18.73 -4.31
C GLY A 306 35.90 19.97 -3.53
N ALA A 307 34.91 20.74 -3.07
CA ALA A 307 35.07 21.89 -2.19
C ALA A 307 34.26 21.69 -0.90
N VAL A 308 34.65 22.41 0.16
CA VAL A 308 33.88 22.52 1.40
C VAL A 308 33.29 23.92 1.46
N LEU A 309 32.00 24.04 1.22
CA LEU A 309 31.28 25.31 1.30
C LEU A 309 30.50 25.38 2.61
N ALA A 310 30.50 26.53 3.25
CA ALA A 310 29.85 26.74 4.53
C ALA A 310 29.03 28.03 4.56
N THR A 311 28.00 28.06 5.39
CA THR A 311 27.16 29.24 5.63
C THR A 311 26.85 29.42 7.11
N LYS A 312 26.72 30.69 7.53
CA LYS A 312 26.37 31.07 8.90
C LYS A 312 24.86 31.19 9.03
N LEU A 313 24.31 30.52 10.05
CA LEU A 313 22.92 30.65 10.47
C LEU A 313 22.88 31.34 11.83
N ALA A 314 22.57 32.63 11.84
CA ALA A 314 22.65 33.46 13.04
C ALA A 314 21.51 33.13 14.02
N GLY A 315 21.85 32.85 15.28
CA GLY A 315 20.89 32.46 16.31
C GLY A 315 20.42 30.99 16.30
N PHE A 316 20.96 30.15 15.39
CA PHE A 316 20.54 28.75 15.21
C PHE A 316 21.26 27.72 16.11
N LYS A 317 22.18 28.13 16.98
CA LYS A 317 22.90 27.18 17.87
C LYS A 317 21.93 26.42 18.77
N GLY A 318 22.07 25.10 18.78
CA GLY A 318 21.20 24.17 19.50
C GLY A 318 19.78 24.07 18.94
N ILE A 319 19.50 24.66 17.77
CA ILE A 319 18.20 24.59 17.09
C ILE A 319 18.24 23.58 15.95
N ILE A 320 19.33 23.52 15.21
CA ILE A 320 19.51 22.58 14.10
C ILE A 320 19.47 21.13 14.63
N GLY A 321 20.04 20.91 15.82
CA GLY A 321 20.02 19.61 16.50
C GLY A 321 18.68 19.22 17.15
N LYS A 322 17.67 20.10 17.19
CA LYS A 322 16.39 19.79 17.82
C LYS A 322 15.61 18.74 17.02
N GLU A 323 15.09 17.76 17.73
CA GLU A 323 14.25 16.70 17.17
C GLU A 323 12.87 17.27 16.77
N VAL A 324 12.44 16.95 15.55
CA VAL A 324 11.12 17.32 15.01
C VAL A 324 10.21 16.10 14.85
N GLN A 325 10.80 14.93 14.61
CA GLN A 325 10.17 13.62 14.58
C GLN A 325 11.13 12.60 15.19
N PRO A 326 10.67 11.45 15.69
CA PRO A 326 11.57 10.42 16.24
C PRO A 326 12.73 10.12 15.28
N GLY A 327 13.96 10.36 15.73
CA GLY A 327 15.16 10.13 14.93
C GLY A 327 15.44 11.18 13.83
N ARG A 328 14.59 12.20 13.66
CA ARG A 328 14.79 13.30 12.69
C ARG A 328 14.83 14.66 13.36
N ARG A 329 15.75 15.50 12.92
CA ARG A 329 16.00 16.84 13.47
C ARG A 329 15.73 17.93 12.43
N LEU A 330 15.75 19.20 12.83
CA LEU A 330 15.77 20.31 11.86
C LEU A 330 16.96 20.17 10.89
N GLY A 331 18.12 19.71 11.37
CA GLY A 331 19.27 19.38 10.54
C GLY A 331 18.99 18.30 9.50
N THR A 332 18.11 17.34 9.82
CA THR A 332 17.65 16.34 8.84
C THR A 332 16.83 17.01 7.73
N GLU A 333 15.93 17.94 8.06
CA GLU A 333 15.14 18.70 7.06
C GLU A 333 16.03 19.54 6.13
N LEU A 334 17.07 20.17 6.68
CA LEU A 334 18.08 20.90 5.89
C LEU A 334 18.85 19.93 4.97
N SER A 335 19.21 18.76 5.49
CA SER A 335 19.92 17.72 4.74
C SER A 335 19.09 17.17 3.59
N ASP A 336 17.80 16.96 3.77
CA ASP A 336 16.92 16.42 2.72
C ASP A 336 16.79 17.37 1.53
N ARG A 337 16.72 18.68 1.79
CA ARG A 337 16.75 19.72 0.75
C ARG A 337 18.10 19.74 0.03
N ALA A 338 19.20 19.65 0.78
CA ALA A 338 20.54 19.59 0.21
C ALA A 338 20.74 18.37 -0.72
N LYS A 339 20.28 17.18 -0.31
CA LYS A 339 20.42 15.92 -1.07
C LYS A 339 19.82 16.00 -2.48
N ARG A 340 18.82 16.87 -2.73
CA ARG A 340 18.26 17.10 -4.08
C ARG A 340 19.29 17.62 -5.08
N ALA A 341 20.35 18.28 -4.61
CA ALA A 341 21.47 18.70 -5.44
C ALA A 341 22.49 17.55 -5.74
N GLY A 342 22.21 16.33 -5.29
CA GLY A 342 23.06 15.15 -5.52
C GLY A 342 24.25 15.06 -4.57
N VAL A 343 24.12 15.59 -3.36
CA VAL A 343 25.11 15.44 -2.26
C VAL A 343 24.64 14.37 -1.27
N GLY A 344 25.57 13.79 -0.50
CA GLY A 344 25.24 12.75 0.49
C GLY A 344 24.57 13.27 1.77
N GLY A 345 24.70 14.57 2.05
CA GLY A 345 24.15 15.22 3.24
C GLY A 345 24.91 16.51 3.56
N ILE A 346 24.74 17.00 4.79
CA ILE A 346 25.36 18.21 5.32
C ILE A 346 26.07 17.88 6.64
N PHE A 347 26.93 18.78 7.10
CA PHE A 347 27.42 18.81 8.48
C PHE A 347 26.96 20.10 9.15
N HIS A 348 26.65 20.07 10.44
CA HIS A 348 26.30 21.29 11.18
C HIS A 348 26.88 21.36 12.59
N THR A 349 27.06 22.57 13.14
CA THR A 349 27.75 22.73 14.44
C THR A 349 27.05 22.07 15.63
N ASP A 350 25.73 21.83 15.58
CA ASP A 350 25.04 21.14 16.69
C ASP A 350 25.33 19.62 16.77
N GLU A 351 25.92 19.03 15.74
CA GLU A 351 26.36 17.62 15.73
C GLU A 351 27.89 17.48 15.72
N LEU A 352 28.62 18.60 15.70
CA LEU A 352 30.08 18.64 15.72
C LEU A 352 30.55 19.12 17.11
N PRO A 353 31.68 18.61 17.62
CA PRO A 353 32.69 17.77 16.97
C PRO A 353 32.26 16.30 16.84
N ALA A 354 32.32 15.75 15.63
CA ALA A 354 32.04 14.34 15.33
C ALA A 354 32.56 13.98 13.92
N TYR A 355 32.38 12.73 13.49
CA TYR A 355 32.70 12.27 12.13
C TYR A 355 34.16 12.49 11.70
N GLY A 356 35.07 12.53 12.68
CA GLY A 356 36.50 12.80 12.45
C GLY A 356 36.83 14.29 12.26
N ILE A 357 35.87 15.20 12.46
CA ILE A 357 36.09 16.64 12.53
C ILE A 357 36.45 17.02 13.97
N THR A 358 37.56 17.72 14.17
CA THR A 358 38.07 18.09 15.49
C THR A 358 37.47 19.40 16.01
N GLU A 359 37.56 19.62 17.33
CA GLU A 359 37.13 20.89 17.94
C GLU A 359 37.90 22.09 17.38
N GLU A 360 39.19 21.92 17.05
CA GLU A 360 40.02 22.94 16.42
C GLU A 360 39.50 23.32 15.02
N GLU A 361 39.07 22.34 14.23
CA GLU A 361 38.46 22.56 12.91
C GLU A 361 37.12 23.29 13.06
N VAL A 362 36.29 22.90 14.03
CA VAL A 362 35.01 23.58 14.33
C VAL A 362 35.24 25.03 14.75
N SER A 363 36.19 25.28 15.65
CA SER A 363 36.54 26.63 16.11
C SER A 363 37.07 27.49 14.95
N SER A 364 37.93 26.93 14.11
CA SER A 364 38.46 27.61 12.91
C SER A 364 37.35 27.96 11.91
N LEU A 365 36.39 27.05 11.71
CA LEU A 365 35.23 27.28 10.85
C LEU A 365 34.36 28.43 11.38
N ARG A 366 34.09 28.46 12.70
CA ARG A 366 33.32 29.54 13.34
C ARG A 366 34.03 30.89 13.20
N SER A 367 35.34 30.93 13.39
CA SER A 367 36.16 32.14 13.18
C SER A 367 36.10 32.62 11.74
N LEU A 368 36.22 31.71 10.75
CA LEU A 368 36.18 32.05 9.33
C LEU A 368 34.87 32.75 8.94
N LEU A 369 33.74 32.30 9.49
CA LEU A 369 32.42 32.89 9.23
C LEU A 369 32.03 34.03 10.19
N SER A 370 32.94 34.45 11.08
CA SER A 370 32.68 35.47 12.10
C SER A 370 31.39 35.18 12.88
N CYS A 371 31.30 33.96 13.42
CA CYS A 371 30.15 33.49 14.20
C CYS A 371 30.19 34.01 15.64
N GLU A 372 29.05 34.47 16.13
CA GLU A 372 28.83 34.74 17.55
C GLU A 372 28.53 33.44 18.31
N GLU A 373 28.52 33.48 19.65
CA GLU A 373 28.22 32.31 20.49
C GLU A 373 26.85 31.68 20.20
N SER A 374 25.85 32.46 19.77
CA SER A 374 24.50 31.97 19.45
C SER A 374 24.35 31.38 18.04
N ASP A 375 25.39 31.48 17.22
CA ASP A 375 25.31 31.12 15.80
C ASP A 375 25.66 29.66 15.56
N ALA A 376 25.09 29.11 14.50
CA ALA A 376 25.44 27.80 13.97
C ALA A 376 26.07 27.92 12.59
N VAL A 377 26.88 26.94 12.22
CA VAL A 377 27.41 26.81 10.85
C VAL A 377 26.90 25.52 10.25
N VAL A 378 26.52 25.58 8.98
CA VAL A 378 26.26 24.39 8.15
C VAL A 378 27.29 24.35 7.04
N MET A 379 27.81 23.17 6.73
CA MET A 379 28.76 22.97 5.63
C MET A 379 28.44 21.74 4.79
N VAL A 380 28.87 21.79 3.52
CA VAL A 380 28.69 20.72 2.53
C VAL A 380 30.03 20.45 1.86
N ALA A 381 30.42 19.17 1.80
CA ALA A 381 31.62 18.71 1.11
C ALA A 381 31.22 17.89 -0.14
N ALA A 382 31.37 18.48 -1.33
CA ALA A 382 30.95 17.88 -2.60
C ALA A 382 31.65 18.57 -3.81
N PRO A 383 31.50 18.08 -5.06
CA PRO A 383 31.93 18.83 -6.24
C PRO A 383 31.38 20.27 -6.23
N PRO A 384 32.15 21.29 -6.62
CA PRO A 384 31.81 22.70 -6.38
C PRO A 384 30.39 23.11 -6.81
N GLU A 385 29.97 22.70 -8.00
CA GLU A 385 28.61 22.97 -8.52
C GLU A 385 27.50 22.35 -7.65
N ARG A 386 27.69 21.11 -7.20
CA ARG A 386 26.72 20.42 -6.33
C ARG A 386 26.74 20.99 -4.91
N ALA A 387 27.92 21.30 -4.38
CA ALA A 387 28.08 21.90 -3.06
C ALA A 387 27.37 23.27 -3.00
N ARG A 388 27.50 24.08 -4.06
CA ARG A 388 26.86 25.39 -4.16
C ARG A 388 25.33 25.29 -4.18
N LYS A 389 24.78 24.45 -5.06
CA LYS A 389 23.32 24.20 -5.10
C LYS A 389 22.80 23.66 -3.76
N ALA A 390 23.55 22.76 -3.12
CA ALA A 390 23.17 22.18 -1.84
C ALA A 390 23.14 23.22 -0.71
N ILE A 391 24.17 24.07 -0.58
CA ILE A 391 24.21 25.09 0.48
C ILE A 391 23.17 26.19 0.25
N GLU A 392 22.86 26.53 -1.02
CA GLU A 392 21.77 27.45 -1.36
C GLU A 392 20.41 26.88 -0.92
N ALA A 393 20.16 25.58 -1.13
CA ALA A 393 18.95 24.89 -0.65
C ALA A 393 18.85 24.85 0.89
N VAL A 394 19.98 24.66 1.58
CA VAL A 394 20.05 24.77 3.06
C VAL A 394 19.67 26.17 3.52
N ILE A 395 20.22 27.20 2.88
CA ILE A 395 19.95 28.61 3.20
C ILE A 395 18.46 28.91 3.03
N GLU A 396 17.84 28.45 1.94
CA GLU A 396 16.41 28.60 1.70
C GLU A 396 15.58 27.92 2.79
N ARG A 397 15.86 26.65 3.09
CA ARG A 397 15.13 25.92 4.13
C ARG A 397 15.33 26.51 5.53
N ALA A 398 16.50 27.08 5.82
CA ALA A 398 16.75 27.80 7.07
C ALA A 398 15.92 29.09 7.16
N ARG A 399 15.72 29.82 6.06
CA ARG A 399 14.79 30.97 6.00
C ARG A 399 13.36 30.51 6.26
N GLU A 400 12.93 29.41 5.65
CA GLU A 400 11.60 28.83 5.88
C GLU A 400 11.42 28.43 7.35
N ALA A 401 12.46 27.95 8.05
CA ALA A 401 12.36 27.61 9.48
C ALA A 401 12.06 28.83 10.38
N ILE A 402 12.47 30.04 9.98
CA ILE A 402 12.11 31.30 10.66
C ILE A 402 10.67 31.70 10.32
N ALA A 403 10.20 31.35 9.12
CA ALA A 403 8.84 31.62 8.66
C ALA A 403 7.82 30.69 9.34
N GLY A 404 8.09 29.38 9.37
CA GLY A 404 7.25 28.35 9.99
C GLY A 404 7.40 26.98 9.33
N VAL A 405 6.27 26.31 9.12
CA VAL A 405 6.21 25.02 8.40
C VAL A 405 6.11 25.33 6.89
N PRO A 406 7.00 24.80 6.03
CA PRO A 406 6.87 24.97 4.59
C PRO A 406 5.78 24.04 4.00
N GLU A 407 5.10 24.50 2.95
CA GLU A 407 4.25 23.64 2.13
C GLU A 407 5.12 22.76 1.23
N GLU A 408 4.95 21.45 1.34
CA GLU A 408 5.82 20.49 0.66
C GLU A 408 5.14 19.14 0.48
N THR A 409 5.59 18.40 -0.54
CA THR A 409 5.30 16.99 -0.68
C THR A 409 6.44 16.19 -0.05
N ARG A 410 6.07 15.24 0.79
CA ARG A 410 6.98 14.34 1.53
C ARG A 410 6.68 12.90 1.16
N ARG A 411 7.66 12.02 1.33
CA ARG A 411 7.51 10.56 1.19
C ARG A 411 7.38 9.93 2.57
N ALA A 412 6.42 9.02 2.74
CA ALA A 412 6.29 8.21 3.95
C ALA A 412 7.48 7.25 4.10
N LEU A 413 8.02 7.13 5.32
CA LEU A 413 9.01 6.13 5.68
C LEU A 413 8.37 4.96 6.44
N PRO A 414 9.01 3.78 6.49
CA PRO A 414 8.44 2.59 7.14
C PRO A 414 8.15 2.75 8.64
N ASP A 415 8.82 3.69 9.31
CA ASP A 415 8.61 4.01 10.73
C ASP A 415 7.48 5.03 10.98
N GLY A 416 6.83 5.49 9.91
CA GLY A 416 5.78 6.50 9.92
C GLY A 416 6.29 7.95 9.89
N THR A 417 7.61 8.18 9.93
CA THR A 417 8.17 9.51 9.71
C THR A 417 8.09 9.88 8.22
N SER A 418 8.43 11.12 7.86
CA SER A 418 8.35 11.57 6.48
C SER A 418 9.61 12.31 6.04
N GLU A 419 10.02 12.15 4.78
CA GLU A 419 11.19 12.81 4.18
C GLU A 419 10.75 13.79 3.08
N TYR A 420 11.37 14.96 3.02
CA TYR A 420 11.12 15.91 1.92
C TYR A 420 11.37 15.26 0.55
N MET A 421 10.43 15.45 -0.38
CA MET A 421 10.57 14.96 -1.75
C MET A 421 10.68 16.12 -2.74
N ARG A 422 9.72 17.05 -2.71
CA ARG A 422 9.62 18.21 -3.61
C ARG A 422 8.65 19.26 -3.03
N PRO A 423 8.61 20.49 -3.58
CA PRO A 423 7.59 21.48 -3.22
C PRO A 423 6.22 20.99 -3.64
N LEU A 424 5.18 21.53 -2.99
CA LEU A 424 3.80 21.18 -3.35
C LEU A 424 3.53 21.55 -4.83
N PRO A 425 2.97 20.64 -5.64
CA PRO A 425 2.56 20.91 -7.02
C PRO A 425 1.66 22.13 -7.15
N GLY A 426 1.86 22.94 -8.21
CA GLY A 426 0.96 24.03 -8.57
C GLY A 426 -0.26 23.55 -9.35
N SER A 427 -1.27 24.43 -9.48
CA SER A 427 -2.52 24.15 -10.23
C SER A 427 -2.37 24.13 -11.76
N ALA A 428 -1.27 24.69 -12.30
CA ALA A 428 -1.07 24.90 -13.74
C ALA A 428 -0.60 23.65 -14.53
N ARG A 429 -1.09 22.45 -14.18
CA ARG A 429 -0.56 21.16 -14.68
C ARG A 429 -1.46 20.40 -15.66
N MET A 430 -2.65 20.90 -15.93
CA MET A 430 -3.67 20.18 -16.71
C MET A 430 -3.93 20.87 -18.05
N TYR A 431 -4.03 20.09 -19.12
CA TYR A 431 -4.50 20.56 -20.43
C TYR A 431 -5.37 19.48 -21.12
N PRO A 432 -6.26 19.81 -22.07
CA PRO A 432 -7.15 18.83 -22.68
C PRO A 432 -6.43 17.70 -23.43
N GLU A 433 -6.89 16.44 -23.27
CA GLU A 433 -6.49 15.30 -24.12
C GLU A 433 -7.35 15.32 -25.39
N THR A 434 -6.81 15.87 -26.48
CA THR A 434 -7.55 16.05 -27.73
C THR A 434 -7.68 14.77 -28.57
N ASP A 435 -6.88 13.74 -28.27
CA ASP A 435 -6.89 12.49 -29.03
C ASP A 435 -8.04 11.56 -28.59
N VAL A 436 -8.60 11.79 -27.39
CA VAL A 436 -9.68 10.97 -26.83
C VAL A 436 -10.99 11.76 -26.87
N PRO A 437 -12.06 11.25 -27.51
CA PRO A 437 -13.35 11.93 -27.54
C PRO A 437 -14.01 11.97 -26.15
N PRO A 438 -14.81 13.01 -25.84
CA PRO A 438 -15.56 13.08 -24.60
C PRO A 438 -16.66 12.00 -24.56
N VAL A 439 -17.05 11.60 -23.34
CA VAL A 439 -18.09 10.60 -23.10
C VAL A 439 -19.28 11.23 -22.42
N VAL A 440 -20.43 11.26 -23.10
CA VAL A 440 -21.70 11.73 -22.52
C VAL A 440 -22.28 10.67 -21.58
N VAL A 441 -22.54 11.05 -20.34
CA VAL A 441 -23.13 10.19 -19.31
C VAL A 441 -24.63 10.45 -19.25
N ASN A 442 -25.41 9.58 -19.88
CA ASN A 442 -26.86 9.68 -19.85
C ASN A 442 -27.47 8.94 -18.64
N LYS A 443 -28.73 9.27 -18.31
CA LYS A 443 -29.45 8.65 -17.19
C LYS A 443 -29.56 7.13 -17.31
N GLU A 444 -29.80 6.64 -18.53
CA GLU A 444 -29.94 5.21 -18.81
C GLU A 444 -28.66 4.43 -18.46
N MET A 445 -27.48 4.99 -18.74
CA MET A 445 -26.19 4.42 -18.37
C MET A 445 -26.08 4.28 -16.85
N VAL A 446 -26.50 5.30 -16.09
CA VAL A 446 -26.42 5.33 -14.62
C VAL A 446 -27.47 4.43 -13.96
N GLU A 447 -28.68 4.33 -14.53
CA GLU A 447 -29.78 3.50 -14.02
C GLU A 447 -29.55 2.00 -14.24
N ARG A 448 -28.82 1.62 -15.31
CA ARG A 448 -28.47 0.22 -15.60
C ARG A 448 -27.35 -0.33 -14.73
N LEU A 449 -26.64 0.52 -13.98
CA LEU A 449 -25.53 0.09 -13.12
C LEU A 449 -26.05 -0.83 -12.01
N ARG A 450 -25.46 -2.02 -11.91
CA ARG A 450 -25.71 -2.95 -10.81
C ARG A 450 -24.77 -2.60 -9.65
N LEU A 451 -25.34 -2.11 -8.56
CA LEU A 451 -24.57 -1.85 -7.35
C LEU A 451 -24.32 -3.18 -6.61
N PRO A 452 -23.06 -3.47 -6.26
CA PRO A 452 -22.74 -4.63 -5.45
C PRO A 452 -23.24 -4.41 -4.01
N GLU A 453 -23.54 -5.51 -3.32
CA GLU A 453 -23.70 -5.49 -1.85
C GLU A 453 -22.37 -5.14 -1.19
N LEU A 454 -22.39 -4.23 -0.21
CA LEU A 454 -21.20 -3.84 0.52
C LEU A 454 -20.68 -5.01 1.37
N VAL A 455 -19.37 -5.08 1.58
CA VAL A 455 -18.74 -6.12 2.43
C VAL A 455 -19.36 -6.17 3.83
N VAL A 456 -19.70 -5.01 4.41
CA VAL A 456 -20.32 -4.92 5.74
C VAL A 456 -21.74 -5.52 5.72
N GLU A 457 -22.56 -5.10 4.75
CA GLU A 457 -23.93 -5.62 4.55
C GLU A 457 -23.92 -7.13 4.31
N ARG A 458 -22.97 -7.60 3.50
CA ARG A 458 -22.75 -9.02 3.22
C ARG A 458 -22.37 -9.80 4.47
N ALA A 459 -21.49 -9.25 5.30
CA ALA A 459 -21.10 -9.90 6.56
C ALA A 459 -22.29 -9.99 7.54
N GLU A 460 -23.15 -8.97 7.60
CA GLU A 460 -24.39 -9.03 8.39
C GLU A 460 -25.36 -10.08 7.83
N ARG A 461 -25.52 -10.12 6.51
CA ARG A 461 -26.33 -11.13 5.83
C ARG A 461 -25.83 -12.53 6.11
N TYR A 462 -24.53 -12.77 6.03
CA TYR A 462 -23.92 -14.08 6.29
C TYR A 462 -24.13 -14.55 7.74
N GLN A 463 -24.12 -13.65 8.72
CA GLN A 463 -24.48 -14.00 10.10
C GLN A 463 -25.95 -14.41 10.20
N ARG A 464 -26.85 -13.63 9.60
CA ARG A 464 -28.30 -13.86 9.66
C ARG A 464 -28.75 -15.12 8.89
N GLU A 465 -28.25 -15.31 7.67
CA GLU A 465 -28.73 -16.33 6.73
C GLU A 465 -27.95 -17.64 6.83
N TYR A 466 -26.64 -17.57 7.10
CA TYR A 466 -25.77 -18.74 7.16
C TYR A 466 -25.34 -19.12 8.57
N GLY A 467 -25.73 -18.34 9.59
CA GLY A 467 -25.38 -18.61 10.99
C GLY A 467 -23.87 -18.56 11.28
N LEU A 468 -23.10 -17.88 10.43
CA LEU A 468 -21.66 -17.72 10.63
C LEU A 468 -21.37 -16.87 11.86
N SER A 469 -20.25 -17.15 12.53
CA SER A 469 -19.77 -16.27 13.60
C SER A 469 -19.40 -14.88 13.03
N PRO A 470 -19.40 -13.80 13.85
CA PRO A 470 -19.02 -12.47 13.40
C PRO A 470 -17.62 -12.41 12.77
N GLU A 471 -16.70 -13.29 13.19
CA GLU A 471 -15.38 -13.42 12.60
C GLU A 471 -15.41 -14.10 11.23
N GLN A 472 -16.05 -15.28 11.14
CA GLN A 472 -16.18 -16.03 9.88
C GLN A 472 -16.90 -15.22 8.80
N ALA A 473 -17.97 -14.52 9.18
CA ALA A 473 -18.73 -13.69 8.27
C ALA A 473 -17.91 -12.54 7.71
N ARG A 474 -17.13 -11.84 8.55
CA ARG A 474 -16.25 -10.75 8.12
C ARG A 474 -15.15 -11.24 7.17
N ILE A 475 -14.51 -12.36 7.50
CA ILE A 475 -13.48 -12.97 6.66
C ILE A 475 -14.07 -13.32 5.29
N MET A 476 -15.17 -14.07 5.27
CA MET A 476 -15.76 -14.55 4.01
C MET A 476 -16.37 -13.42 3.18
N ALA A 477 -16.98 -12.42 3.80
CA ALA A 477 -17.54 -11.28 3.08
C ALA A 477 -16.47 -10.46 2.33
N ALA A 478 -15.26 -10.35 2.89
CA ALA A 478 -14.12 -9.65 2.28
C ALA A 478 -13.28 -10.53 1.34
N SER A 479 -13.45 -11.85 1.39
CA SER A 479 -12.69 -12.80 0.57
C SER A 479 -12.94 -12.59 -0.93
N SER A 480 -11.97 -12.99 -1.76
CA SER A 480 -12.18 -13.11 -3.22
C SER A 480 -13.09 -14.28 -3.54
N ASN A 481 -13.19 -15.26 -2.64
CA ASN A 481 -13.94 -16.50 -2.82
C ASN A 481 -15.40 -16.37 -2.38
N TYR A 482 -15.91 -15.17 -2.06
CA TYR A 482 -17.26 -15.01 -1.51
C TYR A 482 -18.35 -15.55 -2.45
N GLN A 483 -18.19 -15.38 -3.76
CA GLN A 483 -19.13 -15.91 -4.76
C GLN A 483 -19.11 -17.43 -4.80
N LEU A 484 -17.92 -18.02 -4.80
CA LEU A 484 -17.72 -19.46 -4.73
C LEU A 484 -18.30 -20.05 -3.44
N PHE A 485 -18.14 -19.35 -2.31
CA PHE A 485 -18.76 -19.72 -1.04
C PHE A 485 -20.30 -19.76 -1.15
N GLU A 486 -20.92 -18.69 -1.66
CA GLU A 486 -22.37 -18.64 -1.83
C GLU A 486 -22.87 -19.73 -2.76
N GLU A 487 -22.13 -19.99 -3.84
CA GLU A 487 -22.46 -21.05 -4.79
C GLU A 487 -22.38 -22.43 -4.15
N ILE A 488 -21.28 -22.75 -3.46
CA ILE A 488 -21.10 -24.04 -2.77
C ILE A 488 -22.21 -24.27 -1.74
N VAL A 489 -22.51 -23.27 -0.89
CA VAL A 489 -23.54 -23.38 0.14
C VAL A 489 -24.92 -23.57 -0.50
N ARG A 490 -25.21 -22.85 -1.59
CA ARG A 490 -26.49 -22.94 -2.32
C ARG A 490 -26.67 -24.28 -3.02
N VAL A 491 -25.65 -24.77 -3.73
CA VAL A 491 -25.71 -25.97 -4.56
C VAL A 491 -25.66 -27.23 -3.71
N TYR A 492 -24.68 -27.32 -2.81
CA TYR A 492 -24.39 -28.56 -2.08
C TYR A 492 -25.05 -28.64 -0.70
N ARG A 493 -25.62 -27.53 -0.21
CA ARG A 493 -26.31 -27.45 1.10
C ARG A 493 -25.47 -27.98 2.27
N VAL A 494 -24.17 -27.74 2.22
CA VAL A 494 -23.18 -28.11 3.23
C VAL A 494 -23.08 -27.05 4.33
N GLN A 495 -22.48 -27.39 5.47
CA GLN A 495 -22.34 -26.47 6.61
C GLN A 495 -21.48 -25.25 6.21
N PRO A 496 -22.00 -24.00 6.31
CA PRO A 496 -21.27 -22.81 5.86
C PRO A 496 -19.92 -22.62 6.54
N SER A 497 -19.81 -22.85 7.85
CA SER A 497 -18.54 -22.75 8.59
C SER A 497 -17.46 -23.71 8.06
N LEU A 498 -17.84 -24.86 7.53
CA LEU A 498 -16.91 -25.80 6.91
C LEU A 498 -16.39 -25.24 5.58
N VAL A 499 -17.27 -24.66 4.76
CA VAL A 499 -16.90 -24.02 3.48
C VAL A 499 -15.94 -22.86 3.71
N VAL A 500 -16.22 -22.01 4.70
CA VAL A 500 -15.31 -20.90 5.09
C VAL A 500 -13.93 -21.44 5.43
N ARG A 501 -13.84 -22.48 6.28
CA ARG A 501 -12.57 -23.10 6.64
C ARG A 501 -11.83 -23.65 5.43
N SER A 502 -12.54 -24.35 4.54
CA SER A 502 -11.94 -25.00 3.37
C SER A 502 -11.45 -24.01 2.31
N LEU A 503 -12.08 -22.85 2.18
CA LEU A 503 -11.67 -21.81 1.23
C LEU A 503 -10.58 -20.89 1.80
N GLU A 504 -10.59 -20.61 3.10
CA GLU A 504 -9.72 -19.58 3.70
C GLU A 504 -8.59 -20.15 4.57
N SER A 505 -8.90 -21.10 5.46
CA SER A 505 -7.93 -21.62 6.43
C SER A 505 -7.11 -22.77 5.88
N THR A 506 -7.77 -23.75 5.25
CA THR A 506 -7.11 -24.98 4.76
C THR A 506 -6.06 -24.71 3.68
N PRO A 507 -6.27 -23.83 2.68
CA PRO A 507 -5.22 -23.55 1.70
C PRO A 507 -3.99 -22.87 2.34
N VAL A 508 -4.18 -22.04 3.36
CA VAL A 508 -3.08 -21.42 4.10
C VAL A 508 -2.29 -22.45 4.91
N GLU A 509 -2.98 -23.39 5.57
CA GLU A 509 -2.35 -24.52 6.26
C GLU A 509 -1.53 -25.38 5.29
N LEU A 510 -2.12 -25.77 4.15
CA LEU A 510 -1.46 -26.57 3.12
C LEU A 510 -0.26 -25.86 2.48
N ALA A 511 -0.36 -24.55 2.25
CA ALA A 511 0.75 -23.75 1.70
C ALA A 511 1.96 -23.75 2.65
N ARG A 512 1.75 -23.74 3.97
CA ARG A 512 2.84 -23.84 4.96
C ARG A 512 3.55 -25.20 4.90
N ASP A 513 2.83 -26.24 4.52
CA ASP A 513 3.36 -27.59 4.32
C ASP A 513 3.99 -27.79 2.92
N GLY A 514 4.15 -26.72 2.13
CA GLY A 514 4.78 -26.75 0.81
C GLY A 514 3.87 -27.24 -0.33
N VAL A 515 2.57 -27.38 -0.09
CA VAL A 515 1.60 -27.79 -1.11
C VAL A 515 1.35 -26.65 -2.10
N PRO A 516 1.35 -26.89 -3.43
CA PRO A 516 1.17 -25.86 -4.45
C PRO A 516 -0.30 -25.42 -4.59
N VAL A 517 -0.85 -24.79 -3.55
CA VAL A 517 -2.28 -24.39 -3.50
C VAL A 517 -2.70 -23.38 -4.58
N TYR A 518 -1.74 -22.68 -5.19
CA TYR A 518 -1.99 -21.79 -6.34
C TYR A 518 -2.50 -22.54 -7.59
N ARG A 519 -2.40 -23.88 -7.61
CA ARG A 519 -2.97 -24.74 -8.65
C ARG A 519 -4.43 -25.12 -8.40
N LEU A 520 -4.98 -24.77 -7.24
CA LEU A 520 -6.39 -25.02 -6.94
C LEU A 520 -7.29 -24.01 -7.67
N SER A 521 -8.30 -24.54 -8.36
CA SER A 521 -9.31 -23.76 -9.08
C SER A 521 -10.68 -23.90 -8.41
N GLU A 522 -11.63 -23.05 -8.79
CA GLU A 522 -13.02 -23.15 -8.35
C GLU A 522 -13.62 -24.54 -8.59
N ARG A 523 -13.26 -25.18 -9.72
CA ARG A 523 -13.66 -26.55 -10.06
C ARG A 523 -13.26 -27.56 -8.98
N HIS A 524 -12.06 -27.41 -8.41
CA HIS A 524 -11.55 -28.33 -7.39
C HIS A 524 -12.35 -28.20 -6.09
N PHE A 525 -12.66 -26.98 -5.66
CA PHE A 525 -13.48 -26.74 -4.48
C PHE A 525 -14.91 -27.23 -4.69
N MET A 526 -15.53 -26.91 -5.83
CA MET A 526 -16.89 -27.38 -6.17
C MET A 526 -16.97 -28.90 -6.13
N GLY A 527 -16.04 -29.60 -6.77
CA GLY A 527 -16.02 -31.07 -6.78
C GLY A 527 -15.73 -31.70 -5.41
N CYS A 528 -14.90 -31.07 -4.58
CA CYS A 528 -14.69 -31.51 -3.20
C CYS A 528 -16.01 -31.49 -2.41
N PHE A 529 -16.78 -30.42 -2.52
CA PHE A 529 -18.06 -30.29 -1.83
C PHE A 529 -19.18 -31.13 -2.46
N ASP A 530 -19.11 -31.42 -3.76
CA ASP A 530 -20.00 -32.37 -4.42
C ASP A 530 -19.85 -33.76 -3.81
N LEU A 531 -18.61 -34.29 -3.74
CA LEU A 531 -18.32 -35.58 -3.12
C LEU A 531 -18.75 -35.62 -1.65
N LEU A 532 -18.55 -34.53 -0.91
CA LEU A 532 -18.99 -34.41 0.48
C LEU A 532 -20.53 -34.47 0.58
N SER A 533 -21.24 -33.74 -0.27
CA SER A 533 -22.71 -33.70 -0.27
C SER A 533 -23.34 -35.06 -0.58
N GLN A 534 -22.67 -35.84 -1.43
CA GLN A 534 -23.04 -37.21 -1.78
C GLN A 534 -22.58 -38.24 -0.73
N LYS A 535 -21.94 -37.81 0.37
CA LYS A 535 -21.36 -38.66 1.41
C LYS A 535 -20.32 -39.66 0.90
N ARG A 536 -19.64 -39.31 -0.20
CA ARG A 536 -18.57 -40.11 -0.80
C ARG A 536 -17.22 -39.90 -0.11
N ILE A 537 -17.05 -38.78 0.57
CA ILE A 537 -15.90 -38.50 1.44
C ILE A 537 -16.40 -37.99 2.81
N ALA A 538 -15.58 -38.13 3.85
CA ALA A 538 -15.84 -37.50 5.14
C ALA A 538 -15.28 -36.07 5.19
N LYS A 539 -15.84 -35.21 6.05
CA LYS A 539 -15.39 -33.81 6.22
C LYS A 539 -13.92 -33.69 6.63
N GLU A 540 -13.40 -34.65 7.38
CA GLU A 540 -12.00 -34.75 7.78
C GLU A 540 -11.05 -35.04 6.59
N GLY A 541 -11.59 -35.51 5.46
CA GLY A 541 -10.85 -35.80 4.23
C GLY A 541 -10.61 -34.57 3.35
N ILE A 542 -11.28 -33.44 3.59
CA ILE A 542 -11.18 -32.25 2.74
C ILE A 542 -9.73 -31.75 2.58
N PRO A 543 -8.92 -31.58 3.65
CA PRO A 543 -7.54 -31.12 3.49
C PRO A 543 -6.69 -32.08 2.64
N ALA A 544 -6.87 -33.39 2.81
CA ALA A 544 -6.14 -34.40 2.05
C ALA A 544 -6.54 -34.43 0.58
N LEU A 545 -7.83 -34.26 0.28
CA LEU A 545 -8.33 -34.18 -1.09
C LEU A 545 -7.86 -32.91 -1.80
N LEU A 546 -7.94 -31.75 -1.12
CA LEU A 546 -7.41 -30.49 -1.65
C LEU A 546 -5.90 -30.58 -1.91
N LYS A 547 -5.13 -31.25 -1.03
CA LYS A 547 -3.72 -31.52 -1.27
C LYS A 547 -3.50 -32.38 -2.53
N ALA A 548 -4.22 -33.48 -2.66
CA ALA A 548 -4.10 -34.38 -3.82
C ALA A 548 -4.41 -33.67 -5.15
N MET A 549 -5.45 -32.83 -5.17
CA MET A 549 -5.81 -32.02 -6.35
C MET A 549 -4.83 -30.87 -6.60
N ALA A 550 -4.20 -30.30 -5.56
CA ALA A 550 -3.16 -29.29 -5.76
C ALA A 550 -1.89 -29.91 -6.40
N GLU A 551 -1.51 -31.11 -5.97
CA GLU A 551 -0.39 -31.86 -6.52
C GLU A 551 -0.67 -32.34 -7.95
N ASN A 552 -1.91 -32.75 -8.23
CA ASN A 552 -2.37 -33.24 -9.53
C ASN A 552 -3.61 -32.47 -10.04
N PRO A 553 -3.44 -31.24 -10.58
CA PRO A 553 -4.56 -30.35 -10.91
C PRO A 553 -5.42 -30.80 -12.09
N ASP A 554 -4.92 -31.71 -12.94
CA ASP A 554 -5.68 -32.24 -14.08
C ASP A 554 -6.60 -33.40 -13.68
N ALA A 555 -6.37 -34.02 -12.52
CA ALA A 555 -7.18 -35.12 -12.03
C ALA A 555 -8.59 -34.60 -11.66
N ASP A 556 -9.62 -35.38 -12.02
CA ASP A 556 -10.94 -35.08 -11.52
C ASP A 556 -11.03 -35.36 -10.00
N PRO A 557 -11.90 -34.65 -9.27
CA PRO A 557 -12.00 -34.75 -7.80
C PRO A 557 -12.27 -36.17 -7.29
N GLU A 558 -12.99 -36.99 -8.04
CA GLU A 558 -13.32 -38.36 -7.67
C GLU A 558 -12.10 -39.27 -7.79
N SER A 559 -11.42 -39.24 -8.93
CA SER A 559 -10.15 -39.96 -9.13
C SER A 559 -9.10 -39.55 -8.10
N ALA A 560 -9.03 -38.27 -7.75
CA ALA A 560 -8.12 -37.77 -6.72
C ALA A 560 -8.48 -38.30 -5.32
N ALA A 561 -9.77 -38.40 -4.99
CA ALA A 561 -10.23 -38.98 -3.73
C ALA A 561 -9.95 -40.49 -3.65
N GLU A 562 -10.12 -41.23 -4.75
CA GLU A 562 -9.80 -42.66 -4.83
C GLU A 562 -8.29 -42.90 -4.67
N ALA A 563 -7.46 -42.18 -5.41
CA ALA A 563 -6.00 -42.30 -5.33
C ALA A 563 -5.46 -41.96 -3.93
N ALA A 564 -6.10 -41.00 -3.24
CA ALA A 564 -5.78 -40.64 -1.87
C ALA A 564 -6.40 -41.58 -0.81
N GLY A 565 -7.21 -42.56 -1.22
CA GLY A 565 -7.88 -43.51 -0.32
C GLY A 565 -8.91 -42.84 0.60
N LEU A 566 -9.57 -41.78 0.16
CA LEU A 566 -10.50 -40.97 0.95
C LEU A 566 -11.97 -41.35 0.75
N MET A 567 -12.24 -42.34 -0.10
CA MET A 567 -13.60 -42.83 -0.35
C MET A 567 -14.22 -43.38 0.94
N SER A 568 -15.46 -42.98 1.19
CA SER A 568 -16.18 -43.34 2.40
C SER A 568 -16.51 -44.83 2.41
N LEU A 569 -16.25 -45.47 3.54
CA LEU A 569 -16.58 -46.87 3.74
C LEU A 569 -18.07 -47.03 4.09
N GLY A 570 -18.65 -48.16 3.71
CA GLY A 570 -20.03 -48.49 4.09
C GLY A 570 -20.18 -48.61 5.61
N ALA A 571 -21.37 -48.28 6.13
CA ALA A 571 -21.62 -48.29 7.58
C ALA A 571 -21.26 -49.62 8.26
N SER A 572 -21.54 -50.75 7.61
CA SER A 572 -21.19 -52.09 8.09
C SER A 572 -19.69 -52.36 8.19
N GLU A 573 -18.90 -51.75 7.30
CA GLU A 573 -17.44 -51.90 7.29
C GLU A 573 -16.78 -51.04 8.37
N VAL A 574 -17.30 -49.82 8.57
CA VAL A 574 -16.91 -48.96 9.69
C VAL A 574 -17.23 -49.63 11.03
N GLU A 575 -18.43 -50.21 11.18
CA GLU A 575 -18.81 -50.98 12.37
C GLU A 575 -17.86 -52.16 12.61
N ARG A 576 -17.52 -52.93 11.57
CA ARG A 576 -16.57 -54.05 11.69
C ARG A 576 -15.19 -53.60 12.19
N ILE A 577 -14.62 -52.56 11.57
CA ILE A 577 -13.29 -52.04 11.96
C ILE A 577 -13.31 -51.53 13.40
N ILE A 578 -14.37 -50.82 13.80
CA ILE A 578 -14.52 -50.33 15.18
C ILE A 578 -14.65 -51.50 16.15
N HIS A 579 -15.45 -52.51 15.83
CA HIS A 579 -15.60 -53.71 16.65
C HIS A 579 -14.27 -54.45 16.82
N GLU A 580 -13.47 -54.59 15.76
CA GLU A 580 -12.13 -55.20 15.82
C GLU A 580 -11.18 -54.40 16.73
N ILE A 581 -11.14 -53.07 16.59
CA ILE A 581 -10.29 -52.19 17.40
C ILE A 581 -10.68 -52.24 18.88
N VAL A 582 -11.98 -52.18 19.17
CA VAL A 582 -12.50 -52.23 20.54
C VAL A 582 -12.28 -53.62 21.15
N SER A 583 -12.52 -54.70 20.39
CA SER A 583 -12.30 -56.08 20.82
C SER A 583 -10.83 -56.39 21.10
N ALA A 584 -9.91 -55.86 20.29
CA ALA A 584 -8.47 -55.99 20.50
C ALA A 584 -7.95 -55.22 21.72
N LYS A 585 -8.75 -54.29 22.27
CA LYS A 585 -8.41 -53.44 23.41
C LYS A 585 -9.45 -53.52 24.54
N VAL A 586 -10.10 -54.67 24.71
CA VAL A 586 -11.13 -54.90 25.75
C VAL A 586 -10.61 -54.60 27.16
N ASP A 587 -9.35 -54.95 27.46
CA ASP A 587 -8.78 -54.69 28.78
C ASP A 587 -8.71 -53.20 29.11
N LEU A 588 -8.40 -52.36 28.12
CA LEU A 588 -8.40 -50.90 28.24
C LEU A 588 -9.81 -50.35 28.51
N VAL A 589 -10.82 -50.93 27.86
CA VAL A 589 -12.23 -50.58 28.05
C VAL A 589 -12.69 -50.96 29.46
N ARG A 590 -12.31 -52.14 29.96
CA ARG A 590 -12.66 -52.61 31.31
C ARG A 590 -11.96 -51.80 32.41
N GLU A 591 -10.72 -51.38 32.19
CA GLU A 591 -9.94 -50.58 33.15
C GLU A 591 -10.42 -49.12 33.22
N ARG A 592 -10.69 -48.49 32.07
CA ARG A 592 -10.92 -47.03 31.98
C ARG A 592 -12.38 -46.64 31.74
N GLY A 593 -13.26 -47.59 31.40
CA GLY A 593 -14.66 -47.33 31.10
C GLY A 593 -14.84 -46.32 29.97
N GLU A 594 -15.75 -45.35 30.15
CA GLU A 594 -15.99 -44.27 29.18
C GLU A 594 -14.74 -43.40 28.88
N ARG A 595 -13.74 -43.37 29.78
CA ARG A 595 -12.48 -42.66 29.52
C ARG A 595 -11.60 -43.36 28.46
N ALA A 596 -11.94 -44.57 28.03
CA ALA A 596 -11.28 -45.28 26.94
C ALA A 596 -11.62 -44.70 25.55
N ILE A 597 -12.67 -43.86 25.43
CA ILE A 597 -13.11 -43.28 24.15
C ILE A 597 -11.97 -42.51 23.46
N GLY A 598 -11.23 -41.67 24.18
CA GLY A 598 -10.15 -40.85 23.60
C GLY A 598 -9.05 -41.69 22.94
N PRO A 599 -8.41 -42.64 23.66
CA PRO A 599 -7.42 -43.56 23.08
C PRO A 599 -7.95 -44.40 21.91
N LEU A 600 -9.17 -44.93 22.03
CA LEU A 600 -9.79 -45.74 20.96
C LEU A 600 -10.14 -44.90 19.73
N MET A 601 -10.55 -43.66 19.93
CA MET A 601 -10.76 -42.69 18.86
C MET A 601 -9.45 -42.42 18.10
N GLY A 602 -8.32 -42.33 18.80
CA GLY A 602 -7.00 -42.20 18.17
C GLY A 602 -6.69 -43.36 17.22
N LEU A 603 -6.85 -44.60 17.69
CA LEU A 603 -6.62 -45.82 16.89
C LEU A 603 -7.61 -45.97 15.74
N ALA A 604 -8.90 -45.68 15.98
CA ALA A 604 -9.92 -45.73 14.94
C ALA A 604 -9.66 -44.68 13.85
N MET A 605 -9.29 -43.46 14.24
CA MET A 605 -8.98 -42.40 13.27
C MET A 605 -7.67 -42.65 12.53
N GLU A 606 -6.72 -43.44 13.04
CA GLU A 606 -5.54 -43.83 12.26
C GLU A 606 -5.91 -44.63 11.00
N GLN A 607 -6.97 -45.44 11.07
CA GLN A 607 -7.44 -46.27 9.95
C GLN A 607 -8.59 -45.64 9.15
N LEU A 608 -9.43 -44.84 9.82
CA LEU A 608 -10.70 -44.32 9.27
C LEU A 608 -10.69 -42.81 8.98
N ARG A 609 -9.62 -42.06 9.28
CA ARG A 609 -9.57 -40.61 9.01
C ARG A 609 -9.78 -40.33 7.52
N GLY A 610 -10.75 -39.47 7.23
CA GLY A 610 -11.14 -39.12 5.86
C GLY A 610 -12.12 -40.10 5.21
N LYS A 611 -12.25 -41.32 5.73
CA LYS A 611 -13.12 -42.40 5.21
C LYS A 611 -14.44 -42.57 5.99
N ALA A 612 -14.52 -42.02 7.20
CA ALA A 612 -15.73 -42.02 8.01
C ALA A 612 -15.84 -40.73 8.82
N ASP A 613 -17.07 -40.26 9.03
CA ASP A 613 -17.32 -39.06 9.85
C ASP A 613 -16.97 -39.33 11.32
N GLY A 614 -16.18 -38.44 11.93
CA GLY A 614 -15.72 -38.62 13.31
C GLY A 614 -16.84 -38.71 14.34
N ALA A 615 -17.99 -38.07 14.13
CA ALA A 615 -19.12 -38.19 15.05
C ALA A 615 -19.77 -39.57 14.95
N ALA A 616 -19.87 -40.13 13.74
CA ALA A 616 -20.34 -41.50 13.53
C ALA A 616 -19.39 -42.52 14.17
N VAL A 617 -18.07 -42.37 13.96
CA VAL A 617 -17.05 -43.22 14.60
C VAL A 617 -17.14 -43.14 16.13
N SER A 618 -17.25 -41.94 16.69
CA SER A 618 -17.38 -41.74 18.14
C SER A 618 -18.65 -42.38 18.71
N ALA A 619 -19.78 -42.28 18.00
CA ALA A 619 -21.05 -42.90 18.41
C ALA A 619 -20.95 -44.43 18.43
N LEU A 620 -20.31 -45.04 17.42
CA LEU A 620 -20.10 -46.47 17.34
C LEU A 620 -19.15 -46.99 18.43
N ILE A 621 -18.04 -46.27 18.71
CA ILE A 621 -17.13 -46.60 19.82
C ILE A 621 -17.89 -46.56 21.15
N LYS A 622 -18.71 -45.53 21.39
CA LYS A 622 -19.54 -45.44 22.62
C LYS A 622 -20.50 -46.62 22.75
N LYS A 623 -21.16 -47.01 21.65
CA LYS A 623 -22.09 -48.15 21.61
C LYS A 623 -21.38 -49.46 21.99
N GLU A 624 -20.22 -49.75 21.41
CA GLU A 624 -19.44 -50.96 21.72
C GLU A 624 -18.90 -50.96 23.16
N ILE A 625 -18.41 -49.82 23.65
CA ILE A 625 -17.98 -49.69 25.06
C ILE A 625 -19.14 -49.98 26.01
N ASN A 626 -20.33 -49.42 25.75
CA ASN A 626 -21.51 -49.64 26.59
C ASN A 626 -21.96 -51.10 26.57
N ALA A 627 -21.89 -51.77 25.41
CA ALA A 627 -22.17 -53.19 25.28
C ALA A 627 -21.21 -54.06 26.12
N ILE A 628 -19.92 -53.71 26.16
CA ILE A 628 -18.91 -54.42 26.96
C ILE A 628 -19.06 -54.17 28.47
N LEU A 629 -19.45 -52.95 28.86
CA LEU A 629 -19.64 -52.56 30.26
C LEU A 629 -21.01 -52.95 30.83
N GLY A 630 -21.91 -53.53 30.02
CA GLY A 630 -23.22 -54.01 30.45
C GLY A 630 -24.20 -52.90 30.84
N LYS A 631 -23.96 -51.65 30.43
CA LYS A 631 -24.92 -50.55 30.62
C LYS A 631 -25.90 -50.57 29.45
N ALA A 632 -27.18 -50.86 29.70
CA ALA A 632 -28.23 -50.81 28.67
C ALA A 632 -28.29 -49.40 28.04
N VAL A 633 -28.49 -49.38 26.71
CA VAL A 633 -28.54 -48.17 25.84
C VAL A 633 -29.64 -47.21 26.27
#